data_AF-X1A4A0-F1
#
_entry.id   AF-X1A4A0-F1
#
_cell.length_a   1.000
_cell.length_b   1.000
_cell.length_c   1.000
_cell.angle_alpha   90.00
_cell.angle_beta   90.00
_cell.angle_gamma   90.00
#
_symmetry.space_group_name_H-M   'P 1'
#
loop_
_entity.id
_entity.type
_entity.pdbx_description
1 polymer ?
#
loop_
_entity_poly.entity_id
_entity_poly.type
_entity_poly.pdbx_seq_one_letter_code
_entity_poly.pdbx_strand_id
1 'polypeptide(L)' 'MPKVIHFEINADDPLRAKKFYESVFNWKIEKWDGPVEYWTIDAGDDYEKGIEGGIQKREQ' A
#
# COMPACT_ATOMS: atom_id res chain seq x y z
N MET A 1 0.43 23.34 -6.84
CA MET A 1 -0.63 22.80 -5.96
C MET A 1 -0.02 21.66 -5.15
N PRO A 2 -0.32 21.50 -3.85
CA PRO A 2 0.19 20.38 -3.07
C PRO A 2 -0.39 19.06 -3.59
N LYS A 3 0.45 18.02 -3.70
CA LYS A 3 0.08 16.65 -4.09
C LYS A 3 0.22 15.74 -2.87
N VAL A 4 -0.67 14.78 -2.70
CA VAL A 4 -0.49 13.70 -1.72
C VAL A 4 0.76 12.91 -2.09
N ILE A 5 1.67 12.72 -1.14
CA ILE A 5 2.93 12.01 -1.34
C ILE A 5 2.97 10.64 -0.65
N HIS A 6 2.11 10.40 0.35
CA HIS A 6 2.05 9.16 1.12
C HIS A 6 0.65 8.92 1.70
N PHE A 7 0.27 7.65 1.86
CA PHE A 7 -0.95 7.24 2.59
C PHE A 7 -0.77 5.89 3.31
N GLU A 8 -1.62 5.64 4.31
CA GLU A 8 -1.63 4.40 5.09
C GLU A 8 -2.99 3.74 5.08
N ILE A 9 -3.01 2.42 4.88
CA ILE A 9 -4.18 1.55 4.97
C ILE A 9 -4.06 0.68 6.22
N ASN A 10 -4.84 1.00 7.24
CA ASN A 10 -4.94 0.22 8.47
C ASN A 10 -6.01 -0.87 8.32
N ALA A 11 -5.59 -2.12 8.17
CA ALA A 11 -6.46 -3.26 7.92
C ALA A 11 -6.40 -4.30 9.05
N ASP A 12 -7.55 -4.91 9.36
CA ASP A 12 -7.58 -6.06 10.29
C ASP A 12 -6.94 -7.30 9.66
N ASP A 13 -6.95 -7.41 8.33
CA ASP A 13 -6.22 -8.45 7.59
C ASP A 13 -5.47 -7.78 6.43
N PRO A 14 -4.17 -7.45 6.63
CA PRO A 14 -3.35 -6.81 5.60
C PRO A 14 -3.19 -7.65 4.33
N LEU A 15 -3.18 -8.98 4.43
CA LEU A 15 -3.02 -9.86 3.26
C LEU A 15 -4.29 -9.89 2.40
N ARG A 16 -5.47 -9.88 3.04
CA ARG A 16 -6.74 -9.70 2.32
C ARG A 16 -6.81 -8.34 1.63
N ALA A 17 -6.40 -7.28 2.33
CA ALA A 17 -6.35 -5.93 1.76
C ALA A 17 -5.39 -5.86 0.56
N LYS A 18 -4.16 -6.37 0.70
CA LYS A 18 -3.17 -6.50 -0.37
C LYS A 18 -3.79 -7.12 -1.63
N LYS A 19 -4.37 -8.32 -1.51
CA LYS A 19 -5.00 -9.03 -2.64
C LYS A 19 -6.09 -8.21 -3.32
N PHE A 20 -6.93 -7.52 -2.53
CA PHE A 20 -7.99 -6.68 -3.06
C PHE A 20 -7.42 -5.51 -3.89
N TYR A 21 -6.49 -4.74 -3.33
CA TYR A 21 -5.93 -3.56 -4.00
C TYR A 21 -5.08 -3.93 -5.23
N GLU A 22 -4.32 -5.02 -5.18
CA GLU A 22 -3.64 -5.58 -6.35
C GLU A 22 -4.66 -5.95 -7.45
N SER A 23 -5.78 -6.58 -7.10
CA SER A 23 -6.77 -7.04 -8.09
C SER A 23 -7.61 -5.93 -8.72
N VAL A 24 -7.95 -4.89 -7.96
CA VAL A 24 -8.89 -3.84 -8.39
C VAL A 24 -8.15 -2.69 -9.08
N PHE A 25 -6.99 -2.31 -8.55
CA PHE A 25 -6.26 -1.13 -9.02
C PHE A 25 -4.95 -1.47 -9.73
N ASN A 26 -4.60 -2.77 -9.80
CA ASN A 26 -3.32 -3.22 -10.37
C ASN A 26 -2.10 -2.60 -9.68
N TRP A 27 -2.24 -2.21 -8.40
CA TRP A 27 -1.14 -1.65 -7.62
C TRP A 27 -0.08 -2.70 -7.32
N LYS A 28 1.18 -2.28 -7.27
CA LYS A 28 2.27 -3.15 -6.83
C LYS A 28 2.39 -3.08 -5.32
N ILE A 29 2.24 -4.21 -4.64
CA ILE A 29 2.29 -4.27 -3.18
C ILE A 29 3.28 -5.34 -2.72
N GLU A 30 4.30 -4.93 -1.98
CA GLU A 30 5.40 -5.80 -1.56
C GLU A 30 5.55 -5.78 -0.04
N LYS A 31 5.88 -6.94 0.56
CA LYS A 31 6.16 -6.99 2.00
C LYS A 31 7.49 -6.29 2.26
N TRP A 32 7.50 -5.36 3.21
CA TRP A 32 8.73 -4.73 3.64
C TRP A 32 9.51 -5.67 4.55
N ASP A 33 10.81 -5.80 4.31
CA ASP A 33 11.72 -6.60 5.13
C ASP A 33 12.20 -5.79 6.35
N GLY A 34 11.25 -5.42 7.19
CA GLY A 34 11.44 -4.61 8.39
C GLY A 34 11.00 -5.33 9.67
N PRO A 35 11.24 -4.73 10.85
CA PRO A 35 10.88 -5.31 12.14
C PRO A 35 9.36 -5.34 12.41
N VAL A 36 8.58 -4.65 11.58
CA VAL A 36 7.12 -4.53 11.70
C VAL A 36 6.43 -5.20 10.53
N GLU A 37 5.21 -5.69 10.78
CA GLU A 37 4.41 -6.34 9.74
C GLU A 37 3.78 -5.27 8.82
N TYR A 38 4.48 -4.92 7.75
CA TYR A 38 4.15 -3.80 6.87
C TYR A 38 4.34 -4.17 5.38
N TRP A 39 3.51 -3.57 4.53
CA TRP A 39 3.58 -3.70 3.07
C TRP A 39 3.67 -2.33 2.42
N THR A 40 4.62 -2.16 1.52
CA THR A 40 4.77 -0.96 0.70
C THR A 40 3.85 -1.04 -0.51
N ILE A 41 3.18 0.07 -0.83
CA ILE A 41 2.33 0.23 -2.01
C ILE A 41 3.01 1.19 -2.98
N ASP A 42 3.10 0.77 -4.24
CA ASP A 42 3.30 1.66 -5.38
C ASP A 42 1.96 1.75 -6.13
N ALA A 43 1.29 2.89 -6.00
CA ALA A 43 0.03 3.19 -6.67
C ALA A 43 0.22 3.93 -8.00
N GLY A 44 1.40 3.80 -8.62
CA GLY A 44 1.68 4.27 -9.97
C GLY A 44 1.10 3.37 -11.04
N ASP A 45 1.07 3.91 -12.26
CA ASP A 45 0.90 3.12 -13.47
C ASP A 45 2.25 3.04 -14.23
N ASP A 46 2.26 2.37 -15.38
CA ASP A 46 3.48 2.19 -16.18
C ASP A 46 4.08 3.51 -16.72
N TYR A 47 3.33 4.62 -16.64
CA TYR A 47 3.66 5.88 -17.29
C TYR A 47 3.94 7.02 -16.31
N GLU A 48 3.36 7.00 -15.10
CA GLU A 48 3.57 7.99 -14.06
C GLU A 48 3.85 7.37 -12.68
N LYS A 49 4.86 7.93 -12.00
CA LYS A 49 5.15 7.62 -10.60
C LYS A 49 3.94 8.02 -9.74
N GLY A 50 3.25 7.02 -9.20
CA GLY A 50 2.05 7.22 -8.41
C GLY A 50 2.32 7.71 -7.00
N ILE A 51 1.30 7.60 -6.17
CA ILE A 51 1.41 7.92 -4.74
C ILE A 51 1.98 6.68 -4.04
N GLU A 52 3.01 6.85 -3.23
CA GLU A 52 3.55 5.76 -2.43
C GLU A 52 2.69 5.56 -1.18
N GLY A 53 2.66 4.36 -0.62
CA GLY A 53 1.80 4.08 0.53
C GLY A 53 2.15 2.83 1.32
N GLY A 54 1.31 2.55 2.31
CA GLY A 54 1.46 1.46 3.25
C GLY A 54 0.19 0.66 3.50
N ILE A 55 0.34 -0.63 3.77
CA ILE A 55 -0.65 -1.41 4.50
C ILE A 55 0.00 -1.92 5.78
N GLN A 56 -0.71 -1.75 6.89
CA GLN A 56 -0.32 -2.33 8.18
C GLN A 56 -1.52 -2.90 8.93
N LYS A 57 -1.21 -3.75 9.91
CA LYS A 57 -2.22 -4.23 10.84
C LYS A 57 -2.77 -3.05 11.63
N ARG A 58 -4.09 -2.92 11.71
CA ARG A 58 -4.73 -1.89 12.51
C ARG A 58 -4.34 -2.05 13.99
N GLU A 59 -3.81 -0.99 14.57
CA GLU A 59 -3.59 -0.88 16.02
C GLU A 59 -4.92 -0.50 16.70
N GLN A 60 -5.21 -1.12 17.86
CA GLN A 60 -6.41 -0.86 18.67
C GLN A 60 -6.14 0.19 19.73
#